data_AF-A0A377XBA2-F1
#
_entry.id   AF-A0A377XBA2-F1
#
_cell.length_a   1.000
_cell.length_b   1.000
_cell.length_c   1.000
_cell.angle_alpha   90.00
_cell.angle_beta   90.00
_cell.angle_gamma   90.00
#
_symmetry.space_group_name_H-M   'P 1'
#
loop_
_entity.id
_entity.type
_entity.pdbx_description
1 polymer ?
#
loop_
_entity_poly.entity_id
_entity_poly.type
_entity_poly.pdbx_seq_one_letter_code
_entity_poly.pdbx_strand_id
1 'polypeptide(L)'
;MSIPGLPSLQVSVPKGVPTAKAPPKGIVAEKGDSRPAGFTAGGNSREAVIRFPKETGQKPVYVSVTDVLTPAQVKQRQEEEKRRQQAWDAAHPEEGLKRDYDKAKAELDAEDKNIATLNSRIASTEKALPGARAAVQEADKKVKEAEANKDDFVTYNPPHEYGSGWQDQVRYLDKDIQNQNAKLKAAQASLNAMN
;
A
#
# COMPACT_ATOMS: atom_id res chain seq x y z
N MET A 1 18.07 39.89 -3.06
CA MET A 1 19.46 39.41 -3.21
C MET A 1 19.51 38.50 -4.42
N SER A 2 20.59 38.52 -5.21
CA SER A 2 20.74 37.65 -6.37
C SER A 2 21.64 36.46 -6.03
N ILE A 3 21.16 35.24 -6.25
CA ILE A 3 21.99 34.02 -6.25
C ILE A 3 22.24 33.68 -7.72
N PRO A 4 23.49 33.42 -8.15
CA PRO A 4 23.77 33.08 -9.54
C PRO A 4 22.88 31.95 -10.05
N GLY A 5 22.19 32.20 -11.17
CA GLY A 5 21.29 31.22 -11.80
C GLY A 5 19.89 31.13 -11.18
N LEU A 6 19.53 32.00 -10.23
CA LEU A 6 18.18 32.11 -9.68
C LEU A 6 17.57 33.50 -9.92
N PRO A 7 16.23 33.62 -9.97
CA PRO A 7 15.57 34.91 -9.86
C PRO A 7 15.92 35.59 -8.53
N SER A 8 15.77 36.91 -8.43
CA SER A 8 16.06 37.65 -7.20
C SER A 8 15.20 37.12 -6.04
N LEU A 9 15.84 36.68 -4.97
CA LEU A 9 15.15 36.25 -3.75
C LEU A 9 14.91 37.44 -2.81
N GLN A 10 13.68 37.52 -2.32
CA GLN A 10 13.29 38.36 -1.19
C GLN A 10 13.12 37.46 0.04
N VAL A 11 13.93 37.68 1.08
CA VAL A 11 13.92 36.87 2.29
C VAL A 11 13.54 37.75 3.46
N SER A 12 12.51 37.35 4.19
CA SER A 12 12.04 37.97 5.43
C SER A 12 11.92 36.89 6.49
N VAL A 13 12.39 37.17 7.71
CA VAL A 13 12.38 36.23 8.83
C VAL A 13 11.57 36.87 9.97
N PRO A 14 10.23 36.79 9.92
CA PRO A 14 9.37 37.39 10.92
C PRO A 14 9.40 36.61 12.24
N LYS A 15 9.25 37.31 13.37
CA LYS A 15 9.13 36.69 14.69
C LYS A 15 7.66 36.45 15.03
N GLY A 16 7.35 35.32 15.66
CA GLY A 16 6.00 35.03 16.20
C GLY A 16 4.94 34.59 15.17
N VAL A 17 5.34 34.31 13.92
CA VAL A 17 4.41 33.80 12.90
C VAL A 17 4.30 32.27 13.00
N PRO A 18 3.08 31.69 12.99
CA PRO A 18 2.91 30.24 12.99
C PRO A 18 3.55 29.59 11.77
N THR A 19 4.24 28.47 11.97
CA THR A 19 4.82 27.66 10.89
C THR A 19 3.80 26.69 10.32
N ALA A 20 3.89 26.42 9.01
CA ALA A 20 3.08 25.40 8.37
C ALA A 20 3.44 24.02 8.95
N LYS A 21 2.42 23.25 9.37
CA LYS A 21 2.60 21.93 10.00
C LYS A 21 2.69 20.78 9.00
N ALA A 22 2.22 20.98 7.77
CA ALA A 22 2.17 19.96 6.74
C ALA A 22 2.85 20.44 5.45
N PRO A 23 3.52 19.55 4.70
CA PRO A 23 4.05 19.87 3.38
C PRO A 23 2.95 20.30 2.39
N PRO A 24 3.26 21.14 1.40
CA PRO A 24 2.32 21.50 0.35
C PRO A 24 1.99 20.31 -0.56
N LYS A 25 0.88 20.41 -1.30
CA LYS A 25 0.47 19.37 -2.27
C LYS A 25 1.59 19.09 -3.27
N GLY A 26 1.90 17.81 -3.47
CA GLY A 26 2.98 17.36 -4.35
C GLY A 26 4.33 17.16 -3.66
N ILE A 27 4.47 17.55 -2.39
CA ILE A 27 5.65 17.27 -1.56
C ILE A 27 5.25 16.28 -0.48
N VAL A 28 6.01 15.19 -0.36
CA VAL A 28 5.82 14.19 0.69
C VAL A 28 7.01 14.26 1.64
N ALA A 29 6.74 14.29 2.94
CA ALA A 29 7.78 14.14 3.93
C ALA A 29 8.34 12.71 3.85
N GLU A 30 9.59 12.57 3.42
CA GLU A 30 10.25 11.27 3.38
C GLU A 30 10.41 10.71 4.80
N LYS A 31 10.16 9.41 4.91
CA LYS A 31 10.42 8.62 6.12
C LYS A 31 11.22 7.40 5.69
N GLY A 32 12.32 7.14 6.36
CA GLY A 32 13.16 5.99 6.06
C GLY A 32 14.56 6.16 6.63
N ASP A 33 15.35 5.12 6.44
CA ASP A 33 16.74 5.09 6.88
C ASP A 33 17.62 5.96 6.01
N SER A 34 18.75 6.40 6.58
CA SER A 34 19.78 7.14 5.84
C SER A 34 20.35 6.27 4.72
N ARG A 35 20.51 6.86 3.53
CA ARG A 35 21.06 6.21 2.34
C ARG A 35 22.19 7.05 1.74
N PRO A 36 23.12 6.43 1.00
CA PRO A 36 24.12 7.18 0.24
C PRO A 36 23.45 8.18 -0.71
N ALA A 37 24.04 9.37 -0.83
CA ALA A 37 23.61 10.35 -1.82
C ALA A 37 23.95 9.85 -3.23
N GLY A 38 23.08 10.14 -4.21
CA GLY A 38 23.33 9.82 -5.62
C GLY A 38 24.45 10.65 -6.23
N PHE A 39 25.03 10.20 -7.34
CA PHE A 39 26.12 10.89 -8.05
C PHE A 39 25.73 12.25 -8.64
N THR A 40 24.43 12.46 -8.85
CA THR A 40 23.82 13.70 -9.38
C THR A 40 23.11 14.50 -8.29
N ALA A 41 23.30 14.15 -7.01
CA ALA A 41 22.77 14.90 -5.88
C ALA A 41 23.15 16.38 -5.98
N GLY A 42 22.17 17.26 -5.74
CA GLY A 42 22.36 18.72 -5.87
C GLY A 42 22.46 19.24 -7.31
N GLY A 43 22.44 18.40 -8.35
CA GLY A 43 22.62 18.84 -9.74
C GLY A 43 21.57 19.83 -10.28
N ASN A 44 20.42 19.93 -9.60
CA ASN A 44 19.33 20.87 -9.89
C ASN A 44 19.04 21.78 -8.69
N SER A 45 20.04 21.94 -7.81
CA SER A 45 19.95 22.72 -6.59
C SER A 45 20.95 23.88 -6.64
N ARG A 46 20.56 25.00 -6.05
CA ARG A 46 21.38 26.20 -5.89
C ARG A 46 21.36 26.60 -4.42
N GLU A 47 22.54 26.70 -3.83
CA GLU A 47 22.69 26.84 -2.39
C GLU A 47 23.47 28.10 -2.07
N ALA A 48 23.05 28.80 -1.02
CA ALA A 48 23.74 30.00 -0.56
C ALA A 48 23.53 30.22 0.94
N VAL A 49 24.50 30.90 1.56
CA VAL A 49 24.37 31.47 2.90
C VAL A 49 24.12 32.97 2.75
N ILE A 50 22.92 33.40 3.14
CA ILE A 50 22.51 34.80 3.12
C ILE A 50 22.95 35.44 4.44
N ARG A 51 23.79 36.47 4.35
CA ARG A 51 24.19 37.31 5.48
C ARG A 51 23.46 38.64 5.40
N PHE A 52 22.86 39.06 6.50
CA PHE A 52 22.15 40.34 6.59
C PHE A 52 23.09 41.45 7.05
N PRO A 53 22.79 42.73 6.75
CA PRO A 53 23.54 43.86 7.25
C PRO A 53 23.65 43.81 8.78
N LYS A 54 24.82 44.17 9.32
CA LYS A 54 25.17 43.97 10.74
C LYS A 54 24.21 44.70 11.66
N GLU A 55 23.68 45.84 11.22
CA GLU A 55 22.77 46.73 11.93
C GLU A 55 21.43 46.06 12.23
N THR A 56 21.04 45.05 11.44
CA THR A 56 19.78 44.31 11.62
C THR A 56 19.81 43.31 12.77
N GLY A 57 21.00 42.94 13.26
CA GLY A 57 21.18 41.90 14.28
C GLY A 57 20.70 40.50 13.85
N GLN A 58 20.39 40.30 12.57
CA GLN A 58 19.85 39.05 12.04
C GLN A 58 20.95 38.02 11.79
N LYS A 59 20.73 36.78 12.25
CA LYS A 59 21.64 35.67 12.00
C LYS A 59 21.65 35.29 10.51
N PRO A 60 22.77 34.79 9.98
CA PRO A 60 22.82 34.24 8.62
C PRO A 60 21.80 33.12 8.40
N VAL A 61 21.26 33.02 7.19
CA VAL A 61 20.28 32.00 6.79
C VAL A 61 20.86 31.17 5.66
N TYR A 62 20.85 29.85 5.80
CA TYR A 62 21.14 28.92 4.72
C TYR A 62 19.88 28.71 3.87
N VAL A 63 20.01 28.80 2.55
CA VAL A 63 18.93 28.58 1.59
C VAL A 63 19.42 27.61 0.52
N SER A 64 18.65 26.54 0.30
CA SER A 64 18.79 25.66 -0.86
C SER A 64 17.51 25.74 -1.68
N VAL A 65 17.64 26.13 -2.95
CA VAL A 65 16.55 26.20 -3.91
C VAL A 65 16.75 25.08 -4.91
N THR A 66 15.76 24.19 -5.04
CA THR A 66 15.83 23.03 -5.94
C THR A 66 14.70 23.10 -6.95
N ASP A 67 15.02 22.84 -8.22
CA ASP A 67 14.03 22.84 -9.29
C ASP A 67 13.05 21.66 -9.17
N VAL A 68 11.78 21.92 -9.46
CA VAL A 68 10.77 20.85 -9.59
C VAL A 68 10.90 20.24 -10.98
N LEU A 69 11.44 19.03 -11.03
CA LEU A 69 11.69 18.33 -12.30
C LEU A 69 10.41 17.74 -12.89
N THR A 70 10.30 17.81 -14.22
CA THR A 70 9.28 17.07 -14.98
C THR A 70 9.60 15.56 -14.98
N PRO A 71 8.61 14.67 -15.24
CA PRO A 71 8.86 13.24 -15.33
C PRO A 71 9.97 12.85 -16.33
N ALA A 72 10.07 13.56 -17.45
CA ALA A 72 11.12 13.33 -18.45
C ALA A 72 12.52 13.68 -17.90
N GLN A 73 12.65 14.79 -17.17
CA GLN A 73 13.91 15.18 -16.53
C GLN A 73 14.28 14.24 -15.37
N VAL A 74 13.29 13.73 -14.61
CA VAL A 74 13.51 12.69 -13.60
C VAL A 74 14.07 11.43 -14.26
N LYS A 75 13.49 10.99 -15.39
CA LYS A 75 14.00 9.84 -16.12
C LYS A 75 15.44 10.05 -16.60
N GLN A 76 15.75 11.21 -17.18
CA GLN A 76 17.11 11.53 -17.62
C GLN A 76 18.12 11.51 -16.45
N ARG A 77 17.73 12.04 -15.28
CA ARG A 77 18.54 11.97 -14.06
C ARG A 77 18.77 10.53 -13.61
N GLN A 78 17.72 9.69 -13.63
CA GLN A 78 17.83 8.27 -13.27
C GLN A 78 18.76 7.50 -14.23
N GLU A 79 18.72 7.80 -15.53
CA GLU A 79 19.59 7.20 -16.53
C GLU A 79 21.06 7.60 -16.32
N GLU A 80 21.34 8.87 -16.03
CA GLU A 80 22.70 9.34 -15.72
C GLU A 80 23.22 8.77 -14.40
N GLU A 81 22.38 8.68 -13.36
CA GLU A 81 22.74 7.99 -12.11
C GLU A 81 23.11 6.54 -12.37
N LYS A 82 22.29 5.81 -13.12
CA LYS A 82 22.56 4.42 -13.47
C LYS A 82 23.87 4.27 -14.25
N ARG A 83 24.13 5.16 -15.21
CA ARG A 83 25.37 5.16 -16.00
C ARG A 83 26.60 5.38 -15.12
N ARG A 84 26.52 6.34 -14.18
CA ARG A 84 27.63 6.62 -13.23
C ARG A 84 27.82 5.49 -12.24
N GLN A 85 26.74 4.92 -11.73
CA GLN A 85 26.80 3.76 -10.85
C GLN A 85 27.47 2.57 -11.55
N GLN A 86 27.09 2.28 -12.79
CA GLN A 86 27.72 1.21 -13.58
C GLN A 86 29.22 1.46 -13.80
N ALA A 87 29.62 2.70 -14.08
CA ALA A 87 31.03 3.06 -14.20
C ALA A 87 31.78 2.91 -12.86
N TRP A 88 31.14 3.29 -11.74
CA TRP A 88 31.69 3.08 -10.40
C TRP A 88 31.88 1.61 -10.09
N ASP A 89 30.87 0.78 -10.34
CA ASP A 89 30.89 -0.66 -10.05
C ASP A 89 31.96 -1.38 -10.87
N ALA A 90 32.14 -1.00 -12.13
CA ALA A 90 33.20 -1.53 -12.98
C ALA A 90 34.61 -1.18 -12.46
N ALA A 91 34.75 -0.01 -11.82
CA ALA A 91 36.00 0.42 -11.20
C ALA A 91 36.21 -0.11 -9.77
N HIS A 92 35.14 -0.52 -9.07
CA HIS A 92 35.14 -0.97 -7.68
C HIS A 92 34.44 -2.34 -7.55
N PRO A 93 35.02 -3.42 -8.12
CA PRO A 93 34.37 -4.72 -8.19
C PRO A 93 34.04 -5.33 -6.81
N GLU A 94 34.88 -5.10 -5.80
CA GLU A 94 34.64 -5.60 -4.44
C GLU A 94 33.41 -4.97 -3.78
N GLU A 95 33.23 -3.65 -3.94
CA GLU A 95 32.06 -2.93 -3.45
C GLU A 95 30.79 -3.33 -4.21
N GLY A 96 30.90 -3.51 -5.54
CA GLY A 96 29.82 -4.01 -6.38
C GLY A 96 29.31 -5.38 -5.92
N LEU A 97 30.24 -6.33 -5.72
CA LEU A 97 29.93 -7.67 -5.21
C LEU A 97 29.28 -7.64 -3.83
N LYS A 98 29.81 -6.82 -2.90
CA LYS A 98 29.22 -6.67 -1.57
C LYS A 98 27.79 -6.13 -1.65
N ARG A 99 27.54 -5.14 -2.49
CA ARG A 99 26.20 -4.57 -2.65
C ARG A 99 25.22 -5.58 -3.25
N ASP A 100 25.66 -6.35 -4.24
CA ASP A 100 24.83 -7.40 -4.85
C ASP A 100 24.50 -8.51 -3.85
N TYR A 101 25.46 -8.89 -3.00
CA TYR A 101 25.23 -9.81 -1.88
C TYR A 101 24.23 -9.25 -0.86
N ASP A 102 24.41 -8.01 -0.42
CA ASP A 102 23.51 -7.37 0.56
C ASP A 102 22.08 -7.25 -0.01
N LYS A 103 21.95 -6.99 -1.32
CA LYS A 103 20.66 -6.97 -2.02
C LYS A 103 20.02 -8.35 -2.09
N ALA A 104 20.77 -9.38 -2.48
CA ALA A 104 20.27 -10.76 -2.53
C ALA A 104 19.83 -11.25 -1.14
N LYS A 105 20.57 -10.88 -0.09
CA LYS A 105 20.20 -11.17 1.30
C LYS A 105 18.89 -10.48 1.69
N ALA A 106 18.71 -9.21 1.35
CA ALA A 106 17.48 -8.48 1.64
C ALA A 106 16.27 -9.05 0.87
N GLU A 107 16.47 -9.49 -0.38
CA GLU A 107 15.43 -10.17 -1.17
C GLU A 107 15.04 -11.51 -0.55
N LEU A 108 16.02 -12.30 -0.10
CA LEU A 108 15.78 -13.56 0.60
C LEU A 108 15.03 -13.35 1.92
N ASP A 109 15.46 -12.39 2.74
CA ASP A 109 14.79 -12.06 4.00
C ASP A 109 13.35 -11.54 3.78
N ALA A 110 13.08 -10.90 2.63
CA ALA A 110 11.75 -10.46 2.25
C ALA A 110 10.87 -11.63 1.79
N GLU A 111 11.42 -12.56 1.01
CA GLU A 111 10.71 -13.76 0.57
C GLU A 111 10.39 -14.69 1.75
N ASP A 112 11.32 -14.86 2.70
CA ASP A 112 11.06 -15.65 3.91
C ASP A 112 9.87 -15.09 4.72
N LYS A 113 9.77 -13.76 4.82
CA LYS A 113 8.60 -13.10 5.45
C LYS A 113 7.32 -13.29 4.65
N ASN A 114 7.42 -13.31 3.32
CA ASN A 114 6.29 -13.57 2.44
C ASN A 114 5.79 -15.01 2.61
N ILE A 115 6.69 -15.99 2.60
CA ILE A 115 6.40 -17.40 2.87
C ILE A 115 5.76 -17.57 4.24
N ALA A 116 6.30 -16.94 5.30
CA ALA A 116 5.70 -16.99 6.62
C ALA A 116 4.27 -16.43 6.65
N THR A 117 4.02 -15.34 5.90
CA THR A 117 2.70 -14.72 5.77
C THR A 117 1.74 -15.64 5.01
N LEU A 118 2.18 -16.25 3.90
CA LEU A 118 1.38 -17.21 3.13
C LEU A 118 1.05 -18.45 3.95
N ASN A 119 2.01 -19.03 4.67
CA ASN A 119 1.79 -20.17 5.55
C ASN A 119 0.75 -19.86 6.65
N SER A 120 0.80 -18.68 7.24
CA SER A 120 -0.21 -18.22 8.21
C SER A 120 -1.62 -18.12 7.60
N ARG A 121 -1.71 -17.64 6.34
CA ARG A 121 -2.97 -17.57 5.60
C ARG A 121 -3.50 -18.95 5.24
N ILE A 122 -2.64 -19.87 4.81
CA ILE A 122 -2.99 -21.27 4.52
C ILE A 122 -3.58 -21.91 5.79
N ALA A 123 -2.84 -21.87 6.91
CA ALA A 123 -3.29 -22.47 8.17
C ALA A 123 -4.63 -21.89 8.65
N SER A 124 -4.82 -20.57 8.52
CA SER A 124 -6.10 -19.91 8.86
C SER A 124 -7.24 -20.37 7.96
N THR A 125 -6.98 -20.53 6.66
CA THR A 125 -7.98 -20.96 5.68
C THR A 125 -8.33 -22.44 5.86
N GLU A 126 -7.34 -23.30 6.10
CA GLU A 126 -7.53 -24.73 6.41
C GLU A 126 -8.38 -24.92 7.67
N LYS A 127 -8.17 -24.09 8.70
CA LYS A 127 -8.97 -24.13 9.93
C LYS A 127 -10.44 -23.70 9.69
N ALA A 128 -10.68 -22.75 8.79
CA ALA A 128 -12.02 -22.23 8.51
C ALA A 128 -12.84 -23.14 7.57
N LEU A 129 -12.18 -23.92 6.71
CA LEU A 129 -12.83 -24.73 5.68
C LEU A 129 -13.83 -25.77 6.21
N PRO A 130 -13.56 -26.52 7.30
CA PRO A 130 -14.54 -27.43 7.90
C PRO A 130 -15.82 -26.72 8.35
N GLY A 131 -15.69 -25.53 8.96
CA GLY A 131 -16.84 -24.74 9.39
C GLY A 131 -17.69 -24.26 8.22
N ALA A 132 -17.07 -23.82 7.12
CA ALA A 132 -17.78 -23.46 5.89
C ALA A 132 -18.51 -24.66 5.26
N ARG A 133 -17.91 -25.86 5.29
CA ARG A 133 -18.57 -27.09 4.84
C ARG A 133 -19.75 -27.46 5.72
N ALA A 134 -19.60 -27.36 7.05
CA ALA A 134 -20.69 -27.63 7.99
C ALA A 134 -21.87 -26.66 7.79
N ALA A 135 -21.60 -25.37 7.55
CA ALA A 135 -22.65 -24.39 7.27
C ALA A 135 -23.46 -24.71 6.00
N VAL A 136 -22.81 -25.20 4.93
CA VAL A 136 -23.50 -25.68 3.72
C VAL A 136 -24.35 -26.91 4.04
N GLN A 137 -23.82 -27.88 4.80
CA GLN A 137 -24.57 -29.07 5.21
C GLN A 137 -25.79 -28.74 6.07
N GLU A 138 -25.66 -27.77 6.99
CA GLU A 138 -26.77 -27.32 7.83
C GLU A 138 -27.84 -26.59 7.02
N ALA A 139 -27.44 -25.74 6.07
CA ALA A 139 -28.38 -25.05 5.18
C ALA A 139 -29.12 -26.04 4.25
N ASP A 140 -28.42 -27.04 3.70
CA ASP A 140 -29.01 -28.13 2.91
C ASP A 140 -30.02 -28.94 3.73
N LYS A 141 -29.69 -29.25 4.98
CA LYS A 141 -30.61 -29.91 5.92
C LYS A 141 -31.88 -29.08 6.14
N LYS A 142 -31.76 -27.75 6.34
CA LYS A 142 -32.92 -26.87 6.53
C LYS A 142 -33.83 -26.82 5.30
N VAL A 143 -33.28 -26.87 4.08
CA VAL A 143 -34.08 -26.98 2.86
C VAL A 143 -34.85 -28.29 2.83
N LYS A 144 -34.18 -29.42 3.07
CA LYS A 144 -34.83 -30.75 3.09
C LYS A 144 -35.93 -30.86 4.16
N GLU A 145 -35.67 -30.36 5.36
CA GLU A 145 -36.65 -30.33 6.45
C GLU A 145 -37.85 -29.45 6.10
N ALA A 146 -37.62 -28.30 5.46
CA ALA A 146 -38.70 -27.47 4.98
C ALA A 146 -39.51 -28.23 3.92
N GLU A 147 -38.87 -28.79 2.90
CA GLU A 147 -39.55 -29.52 1.80
C GLU A 147 -40.40 -30.67 2.33
N ALA A 148 -39.90 -31.42 3.31
CA ALA A 148 -40.62 -32.51 3.95
C ALA A 148 -41.87 -32.05 4.74
N ASN A 149 -41.83 -30.84 5.31
CA ASN A 149 -42.91 -30.28 6.13
C ASN A 149 -43.83 -29.31 5.36
N LYS A 150 -43.77 -29.30 4.03
CA LYS A 150 -44.51 -28.38 3.18
C LYS A 150 -46.01 -28.41 3.44
N ASP A 151 -46.60 -29.60 3.51
CA ASP A 151 -48.05 -29.76 3.61
C ASP A 151 -48.58 -29.23 4.95
N ASP A 152 -47.87 -29.50 6.04
CA ASP A 152 -48.15 -28.93 7.36
C ASP A 152 -48.01 -27.41 7.33
N PHE A 153 -46.93 -26.90 6.74
CA PHE A 153 -46.71 -25.46 6.65
C PHE A 153 -47.83 -24.75 5.87
N VAL A 154 -48.24 -25.28 4.72
CA VAL A 154 -49.33 -24.70 3.90
C VAL A 154 -50.67 -24.79 4.62
N THR A 155 -50.90 -25.83 5.42
CA THR A 155 -52.11 -26.02 6.22
C THR A 155 -52.23 -24.99 7.34
N TYR A 156 -51.13 -24.71 8.05
CA TYR A 156 -51.11 -23.78 9.19
C TYR A 156 -50.78 -22.33 8.81
N ASN A 157 -50.22 -22.10 7.62
CA ASN A 157 -49.87 -20.79 7.08
C ASN A 157 -50.32 -20.67 5.61
N PRO A 158 -51.63 -20.72 5.32
CA PRO A 158 -52.15 -20.61 3.98
C PRO A 158 -51.82 -19.23 3.39
N PRO A 159 -51.64 -19.10 2.05
CA PRO A 159 -51.35 -17.82 1.43
C PRO A 159 -52.42 -16.78 1.77
N HIS A 160 -52.02 -15.66 2.37
CA HIS A 160 -52.91 -14.54 2.70
C HIS A 160 -52.22 -13.21 2.40
N GLU A 161 -53.00 -12.13 2.32
CA GLU A 161 -52.60 -10.79 1.85
C GLU A 161 -51.42 -10.16 2.63
N TYR A 162 -51.10 -10.68 3.81
CA TYR A 162 -50.10 -10.16 4.75
C TYR A 162 -49.02 -11.19 5.16
N GLY A 163 -49.02 -12.38 4.57
CA GLY A 163 -48.19 -13.51 5.00
C GLY A 163 -47.24 -13.98 3.91
N SER A 164 -45.98 -14.18 4.27
CA SER A 164 -45.02 -14.86 3.39
C SER A 164 -45.34 -16.35 3.37
N GLY A 165 -45.97 -16.80 2.28
CA GLY A 165 -46.33 -18.20 2.08
C GLY A 165 -45.11 -19.11 1.88
N TRP A 166 -45.37 -20.39 1.68
CA TRP A 166 -44.35 -21.44 1.50
C TRP A 166 -43.26 -21.08 0.48
N GLN A 167 -43.64 -20.41 -0.62
CA GLN A 167 -42.73 -19.99 -1.69
C GLN A 167 -41.69 -18.96 -1.23
N ASP A 168 -42.03 -18.08 -0.29
CA ASP A 168 -41.09 -17.10 0.24
C ASP A 168 -40.08 -17.77 1.18
N GLN A 169 -40.52 -18.72 2.02
CA GLN A 169 -39.65 -19.49 2.90
C GLN A 169 -38.60 -20.27 2.10
N VAL A 170 -39.02 -20.99 1.04
CA VAL A 170 -38.09 -21.70 0.14
C VAL A 170 -37.11 -20.73 -0.50
N ARG A 171 -37.58 -19.57 -0.99
CA ARG A 171 -36.71 -18.55 -1.60
C ARG A 171 -35.64 -18.04 -0.64
N TYR A 172 -35.96 -17.86 0.64
CA TYR A 172 -34.97 -17.45 1.65
C TYR A 172 -33.93 -18.53 1.91
N LEU A 173 -34.34 -19.79 2.02
CA LEU A 173 -33.44 -20.92 2.26
C LEU A 173 -32.53 -21.18 1.05
N ASP A 174 -33.07 -21.11 -0.17
CA ASP A 174 -32.28 -21.21 -1.41
C ASP A 174 -31.20 -20.13 -1.47
N LYS A 175 -31.54 -18.89 -1.10
CA LYS A 175 -30.60 -17.78 -1.05
C LYS A 175 -29.52 -17.99 0.01
N ASP A 176 -29.86 -18.57 1.17
CA ASP A 176 -28.87 -18.91 2.19
C ASP A 176 -27.91 -19.99 1.70
N ILE A 177 -28.40 -21.09 1.12
CA ILE A 177 -27.55 -22.14 0.52
C ILE A 177 -26.62 -21.55 -0.54
N GLN A 178 -27.13 -20.72 -1.45
CA GLN A 178 -26.32 -20.05 -2.47
C GLN A 178 -25.21 -19.20 -1.85
N ASN A 179 -25.53 -18.44 -0.79
CA ASN A 179 -24.56 -17.63 -0.07
C ASN A 179 -23.49 -18.49 0.63
N GLN A 180 -23.86 -19.58 1.30
CA GLN A 180 -22.89 -20.46 1.96
C GLN A 180 -22.00 -21.18 0.95
N ASN A 181 -22.57 -21.64 -0.17
CA ASN A 181 -21.79 -22.24 -1.26
C ASN A 181 -20.81 -21.25 -1.90
N ALA A 182 -21.21 -19.99 -2.08
CA ALA A 182 -20.32 -18.95 -2.58
C ALA A 182 -19.14 -18.71 -1.63
N LYS A 183 -19.38 -18.67 -0.31
CA LYS A 183 -18.32 -18.56 0.71
C LYS A 183 -17.38 -19.75 0.70
N LEU A 184 -17.91 -20.97 0.63
CA LEU A 184 -17.10 -22.19 0.56
C LEU A 184 -16.22 -22.19 -0.70
N LYS A 185 -16.79 -21.83 -1.86
CA LYS A 185 -16.06 -21.73 -3.13
C LYS A 185 -14.97 -20.66 -3.08
N ALA A 186 -15.23 -19.50 -2.45
CA ALA A 186 -14.24 -18.46 -2.27
C ALA A 186 -13.08 -18.90 -1.35
N ALA A 187 -13.38 -19.63 -0.27
CA ALA A 187 -12.36 -20.20 0.61
C ALA A 187 -11.49 -21.25 -0.11
N GLN A 188 -12.11 -22.13 -0.90
CA GLN A 188 -11.39 -23.13 -1.72
C GLN A 188 -10.52 -22.46 -2.79
N ALA A 189 -11.05 -21.45 -3.50
CA ALA A 189 -10.29 -20.70 -4.49
C ALA A 189 -9.09 -19.97 -3.86
N SER A 190 -9.29 -19.41 -2.66
CA SER A 190 -8.20 -18.76 -1.90
C SER A 190 -7.11 -19.76 -1.54
N LEU A 191 -7.47 -20.96 -1.09
CA LEU A 191 -6.50 -22.01 -0.77
C LEU A 191 -5.75 -22.51 -2.02
N ASN A 192 -6.47 -22.75 -3.12
CA ASN A 192 -5.88 -23.21 -4.37
C ASN A 192 -4.94 -22.19 -5.02
N ALA A 193 -5.15 -20.89 -4.77
CA ALA A 193 -4.26 -19.83 -5.25
C ALA A 193 -2.98 -19.68 -4.40
N MET A 194 -2.89 -20.40 -3.27
CA MET A 194 -1.73 -20.37 -2.36
C MET A 194 -0.85 -21.63 -2.45
N ASN A 195 -1.29 -22.66 -3.20
CA ASN A 195 -0.55 -23.90 -3.50
C ASN A 195 -0.01 -23.88 -4.93
#